data_AF-A0A4S0W7I4-F1
#
_entry.id   AF-A0A4S0W7I4-F1
#
_cell.length_a   1.000
_cell.length_b   1.000
_cell.length_c   1.000
_cell.angle_alpha   90.00
_cell.angle_beta   90.00
_cell.angle_gamma   90.00
#
_symmetry.space_group_name_H-M   'P 1'
#
loop_
_entity.id
_entity.type
_entity.pdbx_description
1 polymer ?
#
loop_
_entity_poly.entity_id
_entity_poly.type
_entity_poly.pdbx_seq_one_letter_code
_entity_poly.pdbx_strand_id
1 'polypeptide(L)'
;MTSYSKEVIADLVAGTLPWSQTRRIMSAYKDDDRFFKYVAVLQERVGWSDPILLPVGDHLFICQSGDERVTKCECGHSFGDYRRNWKLKAAIIVRDSEESLREIYPNSDLPDPDWMEIREFICPECGTLHEVEAAAPGYPIVHDFEPDLEGFYRDWLGKPLEPLNKEG
;
A
#
# COMPACT_ATOMS: atom_id res chain seq x y z
N MET A 1 17.86 11.49 20.43
CA MET A 1 16.58 11.22 19.74
C MET A 1 16.28 9.73 19.88
N THR A 2 15.00 9.36 20.02
CA THR A 2 14.61 7.94 20.04
C THR A 2 14.95 7.33 18.68
N SER A 3 15.54 6.15 18.65
CA SER A 3 15.81 5.41 17.43
C SER A 3 15.76 3.92 17.75
N TYR A 4 15.17 3.13 16.86
CA TYR A 4 15.03 1.67 17.01
C TYR A 4 15.91 0.96 15.99
N SER A 5 16.39 -0.24 16.32
CA SER A 5 17.20 -1.01 15.38
C SER A 5 16.35 -1.50 14.22
N LYS A 6 16.99 -1.86 13.10
CA LYS A 6 16.27 -2.38 11.92
C LYS A 6 15.53 -3.68 12.25
N GLU A 7 16.09 -4.51 13.12
CA GLU A 7 15.49 -5.76 13.58
C GLU A 7 14.18 -5.49 14.34
N VAL A 8 14.16 -4.49 15.23
CA VAL A 8 12.92 -4.08 15.93
C VAL A 8 11.87 -3.59 14.94
N ILE A 9 12.28 -2.86 13.88
CA ILE A 9 11.34 -2.46 12.82
C ILE A 9 10.87 -3.68 12.03
N ALA A 10 11.74 -4.65 11.73
CA ALA A 10 11.36 -5.88 11.03
C ALA A 10 10.34 -6.69 11.81
N ASP A 11 10.53 -6.85 13.13
CA ASP A 11 9.57 -7.50 14.03
C ASP A 11 8.24 -6.73 14.12
N LEU A 12 8.29 -5.39 14.08
CA LEU A 12 7.10 -4.56 14.04
C LEU A 12 6.31 -4.81 12.74
N VAL A 13 6.99 -4.82 11.59
CA VAL A 13 6.36 -5.10 10.28
C VAL A 13 5.85 -6.54 10.21
N ALA A 14 6.51 -7.49 10.86
CA ALA A 14 6.07 -8.88 10.94
C ALA A 14 4.91 -9.11 11.95
N GLY A 15 4.56 -8.10 12.76
CA GLY A 15 3.56 -8.25 13.82
C GLY A 15 4.00 -9.16 14.98
N THR A 16 5.31 -9.43 15.10
CA THR A 16 5.88 -10.34 16.12
C THR A 16 6.46 -9.59 17.31
N LEU A 17 6.53 -8.26 17.25
CA LEU A 17 7.11 -7.43 18.31
C LEU A 17 6.31 -7.55 19.63
N PRO A 18 6.96 -7.83 20.78
CA PRO A 18 6.29 -7.93 22.06
C PRO A 18 5.50 -6.65 22.42
N TRP A 19 4.32 -6.81 23.02
CA TRP A 19 3.43 -5.69 23.38
C TRP A 19 4.13 -4.57 24.16
N SER A 20 5.02 -4.91 25.10
CA SER A 20 5.75 -3.91 25.89
C SER A 20 6.64 -3.01 25.03
N GLN A 21 7.24 -3.54 23.95
CA GLN A 21 8.04 -2.79 23.00
C GLN A 21 7.17 -2.00 22.02
N THR A 22 6.11 -2.61 21.50
CA THR A 22 5.11 -1.92 20.64
C THR A 22 4.52 -0.71 21.35
N ARG A 23 4.07 -0.88 22.60
CA ARG A 23 3.54 0.22 23.43
C ARG A 23 4.56 1.34 23.61
N ARG A 24 5.84 1.01 23.78
CA ARG A 24 6.92 2.01 23.91
C ARG A 24 7.07 2.84 22.63
N ILE A 25 7.00 2.22 21.45
CA ILE A 25 7.03 2.92 20.15
C ILE A 25 5.80 3.83 20.00
N MET A 26 4.63 3.38 20.45
CA MET A 26 3.39 4.18 20.37
C MET A 26 3.47 5.43 21.24
N SER A 27 3.98 5.32 22.47
CA SER A 27 3.98 6.42 23.46
C SER A 27 5.21 7.34 23.42
N ALA A 28 6.27 6.98 22.70
CA ALA A 28 7.47 7.78 22.59
C ALA A 28 7.40 8.79 21.43
N TYR A 29 8.27 9.81 21.47
CA TYR A 29 8.58 10.62 20.29
C TYR A 29 9.06 9.73 19.14
N LYS A 30 8.63 10.08 17.93
CA LYS A 30 8.98 9.34 16.71
C LYS A 30 10.46 9.50 16.39
N ASP A 31 11.00 8.46 15.78
CA ASP A 31 12.35 8.36 15.27
C ASP A 31 12.41 8.91 13.84
N ASP A 32 13.25 9.93 13.64
CA ASP A 32 13.39 10.62 12.34
C ASP A 32 13.91 9.70 11.22
N ASP A 33 14.56 8.58 11.59
CA ASP A 33 15.08 7.59 10.64
C ASP A 33 14.16 6.38 10.43
N ARG A 34 12.93 6.41 10.98
CA ARG A 34 11.94 5.33 10.85
C ARG A 34 11.70 4.94 9.40
N PHE A 35 11.47 5.95 8.56
CA PHE A 35 11.06 5.75 7.18
C PHE A 35 12.09 4.95 6.38
N PHE A 36 13.37 5.32 6.47
CA PHE A 36 14.43 4.63 5.73
C PHE A 36 14.66 3.20 6.24
N LYS A 37 14.56 2.95 7.54
CA LYS A 37 14.64 1.58 8.09
C LYS A 37 13.46 0.74 7.64
N TYR A 38 12.26 1.31 7.64
CA TYR A 38 11.05 0.64 7.19
C TYR A 38 11.13 0.26 5.70
N VAL A 39 11.53 1.19 4.83
CA VAL A 39 11.77 0.91 3.41
C VAL A 39 12.84 -0.17 3.23
N ALA A 40 13.95 -0.10 3.98
CA ALA A 40 15.00 -1.11 3.90
C ALA A 40 14.54 -2.52 4.32
N VAL A 41 13.65 -2.62 5.32
CA VAL A 41 13.03 -3.90 5.72
C VAL A 41 12.13 -4.45 4.61
N LEU A 42 11.33 -3.59 3.97
CA LEU A 42 10.43 -4.01 2.90
C LEU A 42 11.19 -4.40 1.63
N GLN A 43 12.24 -3.67 1.28
CA GLN A 43 13.08 -3.98 0.11
C GLN A 43 13.72 -5.36 0.20
N GLU A 44 14.00 -5.86 1.41
CA GLU A 44 14.55 -7.21 1.63
C GLU A 44 13.51 -8.33 1.47
N ARG A 45 12.21 -8.00 1.47
CA ARG A 45 11.13 -9.00 1.34
C ARG A 45 10.70 -9.24 -0.10
N VAL A 46 10.94 -8.28 -0.98
CA VAL A 46 10.52 -8.35 -2.39
C VAL A 46 11.53 -9.12 -3.24
N GLY A 47 11.04 -9.80 -4.28
CA GLY A 47 11.87 -10.60 -5.20
C GLY A 47 12.53 -9.83 -6.34
N TRP A 48 12.47 -8.49 -6.33
CA TRP A 48 12.93 -7.60 -7.39
C TRP A 48 13.82 -6.47 -6.86
N SER A 49 14.59 -5.84 -7.74
CA SER A 49 15.64 -4.86 -7.39
C SER A 49 15.24 -3.40 -7.52
N ASP A 50 14.07 -3.11 -8.09
CA ASP A 50 13.58 -1.74 -8.21
C ASP A 50 13.50 -1.09 -6.81
N PRO A 51 14.03 0.14 -6.60
CA PRO A 51 13.95 0.79 -5.31
C PRO A 51 12.51 1.13 -4.91
N ILE A 52 12.10 0.69 -3.72
CA ILE A 52 10.86 1.16 -3.08
C ILE A 52 11.04 2.61 -2.65
N LEU A 53 10.14 3.47 -3.10
CA LEU A 53 10.10 4.90 -2.75
C LEU A 53 9.00 5.21 -1.73
N LEU A 54 7.88 4.51 -1.77
CA LEU A 54 6.83 4.71 -0.78
C LEU A 54 5.93 3.47 -0.67
N PRO A 55 5.86 2.82 0.49
CA PRO A 55 4.83 1.81 0.75
C PRO A 55 3.46 2.50 0.83
N VAL A 56 2.50 2.03 0.03
CA VAL A 56 1.12 2.57 -0.02
C VAL A 56 0.07 1.53 0.42
N GLY A 57 0.50 0.30 0.64
CA GLY A 57 -0.25 -0.77 1.30
C GLY A 57 0.71 -1.87 1.75
N ASP A 58 0.21 -2.94 2.35
CA ASP A 58 1.06 -4.01 2.91
C ASP A 58 1.91 -4.71 1.83
N HIS A 59 1.34 -4.89 0.65
CA HIS A 59 1.94 -5.57 -0.50
C HIS A 59 1.98 -4.68 -1.75
N LEU A 60 1.88 -3.36 -1.59
CA LEU A 60 1.75 -2.39 -2.67
C LEU A 60 2.67 -1.18 -2.45
N PHE A 61 3.48 -0.86 -3.45
CA PHE A 61 4.58 0.10 -3.33
C PHE A 61 4.60 1.05 -4.52
N ILE A 62 5.00 2.30 -4.30
CA ILE A 62 5.53 3.17 -5.34
C ILE A 62 7.02 2.88 -5.45
N CYS A 63 7.49 2.53 -6.64
CA CYS A 63 8.88 2.15 -6.91
C CYS A 63 9.49 2.97 -8.04
N GLN A 64 10.81 3.11 -8.02
CA GLN A 64 11.60 3.56 -9.17
C GLN A 64 11.83 2.37 -10.11
N SER A 65 11.28 2.41 -11.33
CA SER A 65 11.41 1.34 -12.33
C SER A 65 11.99 1.95 -13.62
N GLY A 66 13.31 1.80 -13.82
CA GLY A 66 14.02 2.53 -14.87
C GLY A 66 13.91 4.05 -14.66
N ASP A 67 13.51 4.77 -15.72
CA ASP A 67 13.27 6.22 -15.69
C ASP A 67 11.84 6.59 -15.28
N GLU A 68 11.03 5.62 -14.86
CA GLU A 68 9.64 5.82 -14.43
C GLU A 68 9.45 5.55 -12.94
N ARG A 69 8.34 6.08 -12.40
CA ARG A 69 7.85 5.72 -11.06
C ARG A 69 6.48 5.09 -11.18
N VAL A 70 6.35 3.89 -10.63
CA VAL A 70 5.17 3.06 -10.84
C VAL A 70 4.62 2.53 -9.53
N THR A 71 3.32 2.31 -9.48
CA THR A 71 2.70 1.50 -8.43
C THR A 71 2.89 0.04 -8.77
N LYS A 72 3.45 -0.75 -7.84
CA LYS A 72 3.91 -2.12 -8.05
C LYS A 72 3.48 -3.02 -6.88
N CYS A 73 2.94 -4.18 -7.21
CA CYS A 73 2.65 -5.25 -6.25
C CYS A 73 3.95 -5.91 -5.77
N GLU A 74 3.95 -6.48 -4.56
CA GLU A 74 5.05 -7.31 -4.04
C GLU A 74 5.50 -8.40 -5.01
N CYS A 75 4.57 -9.01 -5.77
CA CYS A 75 4.92 -10.04 -6.76
C CYS A 75 5.72 -9.51 -7.96
N GLY A 76 5.76 -8.18 -8.16
CA GLY A 76 6.45 -7.53 -9.27
C GLY A 76 5.53 -6.90 -10.32
N HIS A 77 4.23 -7.24 -10.32
CA HIS A 77 3.26 -6.66 -11.25
C HIS A 77 3.22 -5.13 -11.14
N SER A 78 3.32 -4.43 -12.27
CA SER A 78 3.22 -2.97 -12.34
C SER A 78 1.83 -2.53 -12.79
N PHE A 79 1.19 -1.68 -11.98
CA PHE A 79 -0.05 -0.99 -12.33
C PHE A 79 0.22 0.31 -13.14
N GLY A 80 1.48 0.65 -13.40
CA GLY A 80 1.91 1.85 -14.16
C GLY A 80 2.09 3.10 -13.31
N ASP A 81 2.06 4.29 -13.95
CA ASP A 81 2.37 5.59 -13.32
C ASP A 81 1.68 5.77 -11.95
N TYR A 82 2.49 6.06 -10.93
CA TYR A 82 2.03 6.21 -9.54
C TYR A 82 1.04 7.35 -9.31
N ARG A 83 0.95 8.32 -10.24
CA ARG A 83 -0.01 9.43 -10.20
C ARG A 83 -1.39 9.04 -10.70
N ARG A 84 -1.53 7.84 -11.25
CA ARG A 84 -2.81 7.30 -11.71
C ARG A 84 -3.35 6.33 -10.67
N ASN A 85 -4.66 6.30 -10.55
CA ASN A 85 -5.34 5.34 -9.69
C ASN A 85 -5.05 3.91 -10.16
N TRP A 86 -4.25 3.18 -9.41
CA TRP A 86 -3.82 1.81 -9.72
C TRP A 86 -5.01 0.84 -9.83
N LYS A 87 -6.11 1.12 -9.11
CA LYS A 87 -7.34 0.32 -9.15
C LYS A 87 -7.94 0.22 -10.56
N LEU A 88 -7.72 1.22 -11.41
CA LEU A 88 -8.19 1.22 -12.81
C LEU A 88 -7.47 0.19 -13.69
N LYS A 89 -6.38 -0.43 -13.20
CA LYS A 89 -5.67 -1.53 -13.86
C LYS A 89 -5.66 -2.83 -13.04
N ALA A 90 -6.38 -2.86 -11.92
CA ALA A 90 -6.54 -4.08 -11.13
C ALA A 90 -7.66 -4.96 -11.70
N ALA A 91 -7.65 -6.24 -11.35
CA ALA A 91 -8.85 -7.06 -11.45
C ALA A 91 -9.83 -6.63 -10.34
N ILE A 92 -11.13 -6.76 -10.59
CA ILE A 92 -12.17 -6.40 -9.63
C ILE A 92 -13.20 -7.53 -9.50
N ILE A 93 -13.53 -7.90 -8.27
CA ILE A 93 -14.72 -8.68 -7.95
C ILE A 93 -15.72 -7.74 -7.29
N VAL A 94 -16.93 -7.67 -7.84
CA VAL A 94 -18.02 -6.89 -7.27
C VAL A 94 -19.03 -7.86 -6.67
N ARG A 95 -19.29 -7.72 -5.38
CA ARG A 95 -20.35 -8.43 -4.66
C ARG A 95 -21.55 -7.50 -4.56
N ASP A 96 -22.48 -7.66 -5.48
CA ASP A 96 -23.68 -6.85 -5.69
C ASP A 96 -24.97 -7.68 -5.54
N SER A 97 -24.88 -8.84 -4.90
CA SER A 97 -26.01 -9.75 -4.66
C SER A 97 -25.92 -10.40 -3.29
N GLU A 98 -27.07 -10.76 -2.73
CA GLU A 98 -27.12 -11.50 -1.47
C GLU A 98 -26.32 -12.82 -1.54
N GLU A 99 -26.35 -13.53 -2.67
CA GLU A 99 -25.58 -14.77 -2.88
C GLU A 99 -24.07 -14.52 -2.72
N SER A 100 -23.52 -13.55 -3.45
CA SER A 100 -22.09 -13.21 -3.40
C SER A 100 -21.66 -12.61 -2.05
N LEU A 101 -22.53 -11.84 -1.38
CA LEU A 101 -22.27 -11.29 -0.05
C LEU A 101 -22.26 -12.38 1.03
N ARG A 102 -23.11 -13.41 0.91
CA ARG A 102 -23.19 -14.52 1.87
C ARG A 102 -21.93 -15.38 1.93
N GLU A 103 -21.08 -15.34 0.91
CA GLU A 103 -19.78 -15.99 0.94
C GLU A 103 -18.85 -15.41 2.03
N ILE A 104 -19.00 -14.11 2.33
CA ILE A 104 -18.16 -13.38 3.30
C ILE A 104 -18.93 -12.93 4.57
N TYR A 105 -20.26 -12.82 4.47
CA TYR A 105 -21.17 -12.54 5.59
C TYR A 105 -22.10 -13.74 5.83
N PRO A 106 -21.70 -14.72 6.64
CA PRO A 106 -22.43 -15.99 6.78
C PRO A 106 -23.77 -15.86 7.54
N ASN A 107 -23.99 -14.75 8.23
CA ASN A 107 -25.17 -14.53 9.08
C ASN A 107 -26.18 -13.58 8.42
N SER A 108 -27.16 -13.12 9.19
CA SER A 108 -28.15 -12.13 8.75
C SER A 108 -27.60 -10.70 8.61
N ASP A 109 -26.35 -10.47 9.01
CA ASP A 109 -25.73 -9.14 9.06
C ASP A 109 -25.01 -8.80 7.74
N LEU A 110 -25.68 -9.01 6.60
CA LEU A 110 -25.17 -8.63 5.29
C LEU A 110 -25.67 -7.22 4.90
N PRO A 111 -24.88 -6.43 4.13
CA PRO A 111 -25.38 -5.20 3.54
C PRO A 111 -26.49 -5.49 2.52
N ASP A 112 -27.41 -4.54 2.35
CA ASP A 112 -28.41 -4.60 1.28
C ASP A 112 -27.72 -4.28 -0.06
N PRO A 113 -27.71 -5.21 -1.03
CA PRO A 113 -27.02 -5.02 -2.31
C PRO A 113 -27.60 -3.88 -3.16
N ASP A 114 -28.86 -3.48 -2.95
CA ASP A 114 -29.43 -2.31 -3.63
C ASP A 114 -28.84 -0.98 -3.09
N TRP A 115 -28.21 -1.02 -1.91
CA TRP A 115 -27.65 0.16 -1.24
C TRP A 115 -26.13 0.19 -1.25
N MET A 116 -25.48 -0.98 -1.23
CA MET A 116 -24.03 -1.09 -1.08
C MET A 116 -23.49 -2.35 -1.76
N GLU A 117 -22.50 -2.14 -2.62
CA GLU A 117 -21.66 -3.17 -3.22
C GLU A 117 -20.34 -3.26 -2.47
N ILE A 118 -19.78 -4.47 -2.38
CA ILE A 118 -18.40 -4.70 -1.92
C ILE A 118 -17.52 -4.95 -3.15
N ARG A 119 -16.47 -4.14 -3.32
CA ARG A 119 -15.59 -4.14 -4.50
C ARG A 119 -14.19 -4.52 -4.08
N GLU A 120 -13.75 -5.71 -4.46
CA GLU A 120 -12.46 -6.29 -4.12
C GLU A 120 -11.47 -6.05 -5.27
N PHE A 121 -10.44 -5.23 -5.04
CA PHE A 121 -9.41 -4.89 -6.03
C PHE A 121 -8.17 -5.76 -5.88
N ILE A 122 -7.86 -6.52 -6.93
CA ILE A 122 -6.98 -7.67 -6.87
C ILE A 122 -5.84 -7.53 -7.89
N CYS A 123 -4.64 -7.92 -7.49
CA CYS A 123 -3.51 -8.05 -8.41
C CYS A 123 -3.81 -9.11 -9.48
N PRO A 124 -3.76 -8.77 -10.78
CA PRO A 124 -4.10 -9.71 -11.84
C PRO A 124 -3.09 -10.85 -12.04
N GLU A 125 -1.88 -10.74 -11.46
CA GLU A 125 -0.84 -11.77 -11.58
C GLU A 125 -0.85 -12.76 -10.41
N CYS A 126 -0.84 -12.28 -9.17
CA CYS A 126 -0.70 -13.14 -7.98
C CYS A 126 -1.99 -13.33 -7.17
N GLY A 127 -3.07 -12.62 -7.50
CA GLY A 127 -4.33 -12.72 -6.78
C GLY A 127 -4.36 -12.03 -5.41
N THR A 128 -3.34 -11.25 -5.06
CA THR A 128 -3.34 -10.48 -3.79
C THR A 128 -4.48 -9.46 -3.80
N LEU A 129 -5.33 -9.50 -2.78
CA LEU A 129 -6.33 -8.48 -2.50
C LEU A 129 -5.64 -7.24 -1.93
N HIS A 130 -5.66 -6.13 -2.66
CA HIS A 130 -5.00 -4.89 -2.27
C HIS A 130 -5.94 -3.89 -1.62
N GLU A 131 -7.22 -3.87 -2.01
CA GLU A 131 -8.19 -2.94 -1.45
C GLU A 131 -9.61 -3.51 -1.52
N VAL A 132 -10.45 -3.10 -0.57
CA VAL A 132 -11.88 -3.38 -0.55
C VAL A 132 -12.64 -2.06 -0.38
N GLU A 133 -13.42 -1.69 -1.40
CA GLU A 133 -14.34 -0.54 -1.29
C GLU A 133 -15.75 -1.03 -0.99
N ALA A 134 -16.39 -0.42 0.02
CA ALA A 134 -17.81 -0.58 0.28
C ALA A 134 -18.53 0.70 -0.16
N ALA A 135 -19.24 0.65 -1.29
CA ALA A 135 -19.77 1.84 -1.94
C ALA A 135 -21.16 1.60 -2.53
N ALA A 136 -21.93 2.68 -2.72
CA ALA A 136 -23.23 2.58 -3.38
C ALA A 136 -23.08 2.17 -4.86
N PRO A 137 -24.08 1.48 -5.43
CA PRO A 137 -24.09 1.15 -6.86
C PRO A 137 -23.84 2.38 -7.75
N GLY A 138 -22.93 2.23 -8.72
CA GLY A 138 -22.55 3.29 -9.65
C GLY A 138 -21.61 4.36 -9.11
N TYR A 139 -21.18 4.29 -7.84
CA TYR A 139 -20.19 5.22 -7.28
C TYR A 139 -18.84 5.07 -7.99
N PRO A 140 -18.10 6.15 -8.28
CA PRO A 140 -16.79 6.05 -8.93
C PRO A 140 -15.79 5.24 -8.08
N ILE A 141 -14.80 4.65 -8.76
CA ILE A 141 -13.64 4.04 -8.09
C ILE A 141 -12.81 5.16 -7.44
N VAL A 142 -12.52 5.02 -6.15
CA VAL A 142 -11.87 6.07 -5.36
C VAL A 142 -10.37 6.06 -5.65
N HIS A 143 -9.79 7.24 -5.87
CA HIS A 143 -8.34 7.43 -5.89
C HIS A 143 -7.91 7.86 -4.49
N ASP A 144 -7.52 6.90 -3.64
CA ASP A 144 -7.39 7.12 -2.20
C ASP A 144 -6.26 8.07 -1.85
N PHE A 145 -5.18 8.03 -2.63
CA PHE A 145 -3.95 8.71 -2.28
C PHE A 145 -3.12 9.14 -3.49
N GLU A 146 -2.85 10.45 -3.57
CA GLU A 146 -1.93 11.06 -4.54
C GLU A 146 -0.82 11.80 -3.78
N PRO A 147 0.30 11.14 -3.42
CA PRO A 147 1.35 11.75 -2.61
C PRO A 147 2.16 12.81 -3.37
N ASP A 148 2.48 13.90 -2.67
CA ASP A 148 3.64 14.74 -3.03
C ASP A 148 4.94 14.02 -2.63
N LEU A 149 5.30 13.01 -3.42
CA LEU A 149 6.47 12.18 -3.19
C LEU A 149 7.77 13.01 -3.20
N GLU A 150 7.87 13.98 -4.10
CA GLU A 150 9.05 14.83 -4.23
C GLU A 150 9.20 15.77 -3.03
N GLY A 151 8.12 16.44 -2.62
CA GLY A 151 8.12 17.30 -1.44
C GLY A 151 8.41 16.53 -0.16
N PHE A 152 7.86 15.33 -0.01
CA PHE A 152 8.17 14.48 1.14
C PHE A 152 9.66 14.16 1.24
N TYR A 153 10.28 13.72 0.14
CA TYR A 153 11.70 13.40 0.12
C TYR A 153 12.61 14.63 0.29
N ARG A 154 12.32 15.71 -0.44
CA ARG A 154 13.12 16.95 -0.42
C ARG A 154 12.99 17.73 0.88
N ASP A 155 11.77 18.05 1.29
CA ASP A 155 11.52 19.05 2.34
C ASP A 155 11.38 18.42 3.73
N TRP A 156 10.91 17.17 3.83
CA TRP A 156 10.65 16.51 5.12
C TRP A 156 11.76 15.54 5.49
N LEU A 157 12.17 14.68 4.55
CA LEU A 157 13.22 13.69 4.79
C LEU A 157 14.64 14.23 4.55
N GLY A 158 14.77 15.40 3.91
CA GLY A 158 16.07 16.00 3.58
C GLY A 158 16.93 15.16 2.63
N LYS A 159 16.30 14.29 1.83
CA LYS A 159 16.95 13.44 0.83
C LYS A 159 16.18 13.52 -0.48
N PRO A 160 16.48 14.49 -1.36
CA PRO A 160 15.80 14.61 -2.65
C PRO A 160 15.91 13.33 -3.48
N LEU A 161 14.88 13.02 -4.25
CA LEU A 161 14.93 11.94 -5.24
C LEU A 161 15.72 12.40 -6.47
N GLU A 162 16.31 11.44 -7.17
CA GLU A 162 16.89 11.71 -8.48
C GLU A 162 15.79 12.15 -9.47
N PRO A 163 16.05 13.17 -10.30
CA PRO A 163 15.10 13.60 -11.32
C PRO A 163 14.81 12.48 -12.30
N LEU A 164 13.55 12.35 -12.74
CA LEU A 164 13.23 11.49 -13.88
C LEU A 164 13.88 12.08 -15.13
N ASN A 165 14.62 11.28 -15.89
CA ASN A 165 15.19 11.72 -17.16
C ASN A 165 14.06 12.07 -18.13
N LYS A 166 13.88 13.36 -18.42
CA LYS A 166 12.94 13.83 -19.44
C LYS A 166 13.60 13.76 -20.81
N GLU A 167 13.82 12.56 -21.34
CA GLU A 167 14.11 12.39 -22.77
C GLU A 167 13.14 11.38 -23.38
N GLY A 168 12.14 11.93 -24.09
CA GLY A 168 11.04 11.23 -24.76
C GLY A 168 10.01 12.22 -25.26
#